data_AF-A0A2I0LRY4-F1
#
_entry.id   AF-A0A2I0LRY4-F1
#
_cell.length_a   1.000
_cell.length_b   1.000
_cell.length_c   1.000
_cell.angle_alpha   90.00
_cell.angle_beta   90.00
_cell.angle_gamma   90.00
#
_symmetry.space_group_name_H-M   'P 1'
#
loop_
_entity.id
_entity.type
_entity.pdbx_description
1 polymer ?
#
loop_
_entity_poly.entity_id
_entity_poly.type
_entity_poly.pdbx_seq_one_letter_code
_entity_poly.pdbx_strand_id
1 'polypeptide(L)'
;MATSCPPTPPQRPQPCPSPGVGFATRQMAGLTKPTTVIEVDGDKVTVKTHSTFKNTEISFKLGEEFDETTADDRHVKSVVKLDGGKLVHVQKWDGKETSLVRELKDGKLILTLTMGNVVSTRTYEKGT
;
A
#
# COMPACT_ATOMS: atom_id res chain seq x y z
N MET A 1 -34.27 33.90 -8.80
CA MET A 1 -34.09 33.64 -7.36
C MET A 1 -32.86 32.78 -7.21
N ALA A 2 -31.80 33.30 -6.61
CA ALA A 2 -30.53 32.60 -6.44
C ALA A 2 -30.53 31.88 -5.09
N THR A 3 -30.34 30.56 -5.09
CA THR A 3 -30.02 29.78 -3.90
C THR A 3 -28.58 29.32 -4.01
N SER A 4 -27.73 29.95 -3.19
CA SER A 4 -26.31 29.67 -3.04
C SER A 4 -26.08 28.28 -2.42
N CYS A 5 -25.33 27.41 -3.10
CA CYS A 5 -24.72 26.24 -2.46
C CYS A 5 -23.53 26.69 -1.57
N PRO A 6 -23.43 26.23 -0.32
CA PRO A 6 -22.29 26.53 0.52
C PRO A 6 -21.01 25.85 0.00
N PRO A 7 -19.82 26.45 0.19
CA PRO A 7 -18.55 25.84 -0.19
C PRO A 7 -18.30 24.61 0.68
N THR A 8 -18.18 23.44 0.05
CA THR A 8 -17.78 22.21 0.75
C THR A 8 -16.31 22.37 1.21
N PRO A 9 -15.98 22.11 2.48
CA PRO A 9 -14.60 22.22 2.97
C PRO A 9 -13.64 21.30 2.20
N PRO A 10 -12.33 21.64 2.14
CA PRO A 10 -11.35 20.93 1.32
C PRO A 10 -11.38 19.43 1.67
N GLN A 11 -11.67 18.61 0.66
CA GLN A 11 -11.81 17.18 0.82
C GLN A 11 -10.51 16.60 1.39
N ARG A 12 -10.53 16.21 2.67
CA ARG A 12 -9.49 15.35 3.25
C ARG A 12 -9.39 14.10 2.37
N PRO A 13 -8.18 13.60 2.03
CA PRO A 13 -8.04 12.44 1.17
C PRO A 13 -8.74 11.25 1.83
N GLN A 14 -9.88 10.85 1.26
CA GLN A 14 -10.66 9.72 1.75
C GLN A 14 -9.88 8.43 1.42
N PRO A 15 -9.53 7.58 2.40
CA PRO A 15 -8.89 6.30 2.12
C PRO A 15 -9.80 5.44 1.24
N CYS A 16 -9.25 4.83 0.20
CA CYS A 16 -10.00 4.03 -0.77
C CYS A 16 -10.84 2.95 -0.08
N PRO A 17 -12.08 2.71 -0.55
CA PRO A 17 -12.91 1.67 0.04
C PRO A 17 -12.40 0.27 -0.33
N SER A 18 -11.67 -0.36 0.59
CA SER A 18 -11.31 -1.79 0.50
C SER A 18 -12.42 -2.66 1.14
N PRO A 19 -13.09 -3.55 0.39
CA PRO A 19 -14.12 -4.42 0.94
C PRO A 19 -13.48 -5.39 1.95
N GLY A 20 -13.80 -5.22 3.23
CA GLY A 20 -13.25 -6.00 4.35
C GLY A 20 -12.53 -5.17 5.42
N VAL A 21 -12.09 -3.95 5.10
CA VAL A 21 -11.42 -3.08 6.08
C VAL A 21 -12.45 -2.19 6.78
N GLY A 22 -12.67 -2.40 8.08
CA GLY A 22 -13.60 -1.63 8.90
C GLY A 22 -13.29 -0.12 8.92
N PHE A 23 -14.32 0.70 9.09
CA PHE A 23 -14.23 2.17 9.04
C PHE A 23 -13.19 2.75 10.01
N ALA A 24 -13.11 2.21 11.23
CA ALA A 24 -12.11 2.61 12.23
C ALA A 24 -10.66 2.31 11.77
N THR A 25 -10.44 1.14 11.17
CA THR A 25 -9.13 0.77 10.60
C THR A 25 -8.74 1.70 9.46
N ARG A 26 -9.70 2.15 8.63
CA ARG A 26 -9.44 3.12 7.55
C ARG A 26 -9.08 4.51 8.09
N GLN A 27 -9.77 4.99 9.12
CA GLN A 27 -9.44 6.27 9.75
C GLN A 27 -8.04 6.24 10.36
N MET A 28 -7.71 5.18 11.10
CA MET A 28 -6.39 5.04 11.71
C MET A 28 -5.28 4.87 10.67
N ALA A 29 -5.52 4.11 9.60
CA ALA A 29 -4.56 3.95 8.49
C ALA A 29 -4.27 5.26 7.73
N GLY A 30 -5.15 6.27 7.82
CA GLY A 30 -4.92 7.61 7.27
C GLY A 30 -4.13 8.52 8.22
N LEU A 31 -4.10 8.21 9.52
CA LEU A 31 -3.40 8.98 10.56
C LEU A 31 -1.99 8.43 10.84
N THR A 32 -1.73 7.17 10.51
CA THR A 32 -0.39 6.59 10.69
C THR A 32 0.54 6.96 9.55
N LYS A 33 1.78 7.33 9.91
CA LYS A 33 2.91 7.44 8.98
C LYS A 33 3.71 6.14 9.10
N PRO A 34 3.42 5.09 8.30
CA PRO A 34 4.17 3.86 8.39
C PRO A 34 5.60 4.07 7.87
N THR A 35 6.58 3.68 8.67
CA THR A 35 7.98 3.58 8.27
C THR A 35 8.18 2.26 7.54
N THR A 36 8.60 2.32 6.28
CA THR A 36 8.94 1.11 5.50
C THR A 36 10.46 0.98 5.45
N VAL A 37 10.98 -0.13 5.95
CA VAL A 37 12.38 -0.53 5.86
C VAL A 37 12.49 -1.66 4.84
N ILE A 38 13.36 -1.50 3.86
CA ILE A 38 13.63 -2.49 2.83
C ILE A 38 15.08 -2.91 2.98
N GLU A 39 15.30 -4.17 3.35
CA GLU A 39 16.60 -4.81 3.48
C GLU A 39 16.78 -5.78 2.31
N VAL A 40 17.97 -5.79 1.70
CA VAL A 40 18.31 -6.70 0.60
C VAL A 40 19.56 -7.46 1.02
N ASP A 41 19.46 -8.79 1.07
CA ASP A 41 20.54 -9.72 1.41
C ASP A 41 20.69 -10.75 0.27
N GLY A 42 21.60 -10.47 -0.66
CA GLY A 42 21.74 -11.24 -1.89
C GLY A 42 20.45 -11.26 -2.71
N ASP A 43 19.85 -12.44 -2.86
CA ASP A 43 18.62 -12.66 -3.61
C ASP A 43 17.35 -12.51 -2.76
N LYS A 44 17.51 -12.34 -1.44
CA LYS A 44 16.40 -12.23 -0.48
C LYS A 44 16.14 -10.76 -0.17
N VAL A 45 14.88 -10.35 -0.30
CA VAL A 45 14.41 -9.02 0.06
C VAL A 45 13.48 -9.13 1.27
N THR A 46 13.75 -8.34 2.30
CA THR A 46 12.92 -8.23 3.49
C THR A 46 12.31 -6.85 3.55
N VAL A 47 10.98 -6.77 3.55
CA VAL A 47 10.23 -5.52 3.70
C VAL A 47 9.55 -5.51 5.06
N LYS A 48 10.00 -4.62 5.94
CA LYS A 48 9.42 -4.37 7.25
C LYS A 48 8.63 -3.08 7.19
N THR A 49 7.32 -3.16 7.40
CA THR A 49 6.45 -1.99 7.52
C THR A 49 6.11 -1.81 8.99
N HIS A 50 6.69 -0.79 9.62
CA HIS A 50 6.40 -0.41 11.00
C HIS A 50 5.41 0.74 11.03
N SER A 51 4.34 0.62 11.81
CA SER A 51 3.44 1.74 12.07
C SER A 51 2.98 1.71 13.53
N THR A 52 2.48 2.83 14.04
CA THR A 52 1.86 2.89 15.38
C THR A 52 0.62 2.00 15.53
N PHE A 53 0.15 1.37 14.45
CA PHE A 53 -1.06 0.55 14.45
C PHE A 53 -0.77 -0.94 14.19
N LYS A 54 -0.05 -1.26 13.11
CA LYS A 54 0.36 -2.64 12.78
C LYS A 54 1.76 -2.66 12.20
N ASN A 55 2.52 -3.68 12.60
CA ASN A 55 3.84 -3.99 12.07
C ASN A 55 3.72 -5.26 11.22
N THR A 56 4.24 -5.24 10.01
CA THR A 56 4.33 -6.43 9.14
C THR A 56 5.76 -6.61 8.67
N GLU A 57 6.20 -7.86 8.59
CA GLU A 57 7.49 -8.23 8.04
C GLU A 57 7.28 -9.33 7.01
N ILE A 58 7.72 -9.08 5.78
CA ILE A 58 7.69 -10.06 4.70
C ILE A 58 9.10 -10.29 4.17
N SER A 59 9.44 -11.55 3.92
CA SER A 59 10.71 -12.00 3.36
C SER A 59 10.42 -12.76 2.07
N PHE A 60 10.94 -12.29 0.94
CA PHE A 60 10.65 -12.88 -0.37
C PHE A 60 11.87 -12.81 -1.29
N LYS A 61 11.86 -13.62 -2.34
CA LYS A 61 12.79 -13.51 -3.46
C LYS A 61 12.08 -12.82 -4.63
N LEU A 62 12.82 -12.03 -5.40
CA LEU A 62 12.26 -11.35 -6.56
C LEU A 62 11.84 -12.38 -7.61
N GLY A 63 10.60 -12.28 -8.09
CA GLY A 63 10.04 -13.15 -9.12
C GLY A 63 9.45 -14.47 -8.61
N GLU A 64 9.63 -14.81 -7.34
CA GLU A 64 9.07 -16.04 -6.74
C GLU A 64 7.75 -15.76 -6.00
N GLU A 65 6.81 -16.69 -6.10
CA GLU A 65 5.56 -16.63 -5.35
C GLU A 65 5.78 -17.10 -3.90
N PHE A 66 5.15 -16.42 -2.94
CA PHE A 66 5.17 -16.77 -1.52
C PHE A 66 3.80 -16.55 -0.88
N ASP A 67 3.53 -17.26 0.22
CA ASP A 67 2.32 -17.03 1.00
C ASP A 67 2.53 -15.83 1.93
N GLU A 68 1.60 -14.88 1.89
CA GLU A 68 1.62 -13.65 2.68
C GLU A 68 0.34 -13.54 3.51
N THR A 69 0.48 -13.21 4.79
CA THR A 69 -0.63 -12.74 5.62
C THR A 69 -0.59 -11.23 5.68
N THR A 70 -1.58 -10.59 5.07
CA THR A 70 -1.66 -9.13 5.01
C THR A 70 -2.06 -8.53 6.35
N ALA A 71 -1.85 -7.22 6.54
CA ALA A 71 -2.17 -6.53 7.78
C ALA A 71 -3.66 -6.58 8.19
N ASP A 72 -4.55 -6.92 7.26
CA ASP A 72 -5.98 -7.16 7.49
C ASP A 72 -6.34 -8.65 7.60
N ASP A 73 -5.36 -9.48 7.96
CA ASP A 73 -5.48 -10.92 8.26
C ASP A 73 -5.96 -11.77 7.07
N ARG A 74 -5.79 -11.28 5.84
CA ARG A 74 -6.04 -12.05 4.62
C ARG A 74 -4.81 -12.89 4.26
N HIS A 75 -5.06 -14.14 3.92
CA HIS A 75 -4.05 -15.06 3.41
C HIS A 75 -4.06 -14.96 1.89
N VAL A 76 -2.95 -14.52 1.31
CA VAL A 76 -2.84 -14.24 -0.11
C VAL A 76 -1.58 -14.89 -0.68
N LYS A 77 -1.57 -15.20 -1.97
CA LYS A 77 -0.35 -15.51 -2.69
C LYS A 77 0.23 -14.25 -3.28
N SER A 78 1.48 -13.98 -2.96
CA SER A 78 2.16 -12.76 -3.32
C SER A 78 3.37 -13.02 -4.20
N VAL A 79 3.60 -12.13 -5.15
CA VAL A 79 4.82 -12.10 -5.96
C VAL A 79 5.32 -10.66 -6.04
N VAL A 80 6.63 -10.48 -5.87
CA VAL A 80 7.27 -9.17 -5.98
C VAL A 80 8.29 -9.21 -7.09
N LYS A 81 8.21 -8.25 -8.02
CA LYS A 81 9.10 -8.12 -9.17
C LYS A 81 9.64 -6.71 -9.25
N LEU A 82 10.84 -6.57 -9.79
CA LEU A 82 11.38 -5.29 -10.20
C LEU A 82 11.12 -5.13 -11.70
N ASP A 83 10.33 -4.12 -12.08
CA ASP A 83 9.99 -3.83 -13.47
C ASP A 83 10.24 -2.36 -13.77
N GLY A 84 11.18 -2.07 -14.67
CA GLY A 84 11.52 -0.70 -15.06
C GLY A 84 11.93 0.22 -13.90
N GLY A 85 12.59 -0.32 -12.86
CA GLY A 85 12.95 0.44 -11.66
C GLY A 85 11.81 0.64 -10.65
N LYS A 86 10.65 0.01 -10.89
CA LYS A 86 9.51 -0.02 -9.97
C LYS A 86 9.44 -1.37 -9.27
N LEU A 87 9.14 -1.36 -7.98
CA LEU A 87 8.87 -2.58 -7.21
C LEU A 87 7.37 -2.90 -7.29
N VAL A 88 7.03 -3.91 -8.07
CA VAL A 88 5.65 -4.35 -8.33
C VAL A 88 5.35 -5.55 -7.44
N HIS A 89 4.45 -5.36 -6.48
CA HIS A 89 3.99 -6.41 -5.56
C HIS A 89 2.54 -6.76 -5.90
N VAL A 90 2.31 -7.98 -6.37
CA VAL A 90 0.97 -8.47 -6.72
C VAL A 90 0.51 -9.45 -5.66
N GLN A 91 -0.70 -9.25 -5.14
CA GLN A 91 -1.36 -10.10 -4.15
C GLN A 91 -2.60 -10.72 -4.78
N LYS A 92 -2.74 -12.04 -4.72
CA LYS A 92 -3.87 -12.80 -5.27
C LYS A 92 -4.54 -13.63 -4.19
N TRP A 93 -5.87 -13.57 -4.12
CA TRP A 93 -6.68 -14.39 -3.21
C TRP A 93 -8.10 -14.54 -3.75
N ASP A 94 -8.70 -15.72 -3.64
CA ASP A 94 -10.10 -15.98 -4.02
C ASP A 94 -10.52 -15.41 -5.39
N GLY A 95 -9.63 -15.51 -6.40
CA GLY A 95 -9.86 -14.96 -7.74
C GLY A 95 -9.81 -13.42 -7.85
N LYS A 96 -9.48 -12.72 -6.76
CA LYS A 96 -9.20 -11.28 -6.72
C LYS A 96 -7.70 -11.02 -6.80
N GLU A 97 -7.36 -9.85 -7.29
CA GLU A 97 -5.99 -9.37 -7.42
C GLU A 97 -5.88 -7.91 -6.95
N THR A 98 -4.82 -7.62 -6.21
CA THR A 98 -4.38 -6.25 -5.89
C THR A 98 -2.93 -6.09 -6.28
N SER A 99 -2.59 -4.99 -6.94
CA SER A 99 -1.20 -4.63 -7.22
C SER A 99 -0.79 -3.42 -6.39
N LEU A 100 0.39 -3.49 -5.77
CA LEU A 100 1.06 -2.42 -5.05
C LEU A 100 2.36 -2.10 -5.77
N VAL A 101 2.39 -0.98 -6.50
CA VAL A 101 3.56 -0.52 -7.26
C VAL A 101 4.24 0.59 -6.48
N ARG A 102 5.52 0.40 -6.17
CA ARG A 102 6.37 1.42 -5.52
C ARG A 102 7.38 1.95 -6.54
N GLU A 103 7.40 3.25 -6.73
CA GLU A 103 8.37 3.92 -7.61
C GLU A 103 9.02 5.10 -6.89
N LEU A 104 10.31 5.32 -7.15
CA LEU A 104 11.02 6.50 -6.68
C LEU A 104 10.92 7.60 -7.74
N LYS A 105 10.40 8.76 -7.35
CA LYS A 105 10.27 9.93 -8.20
C LYS A 105 10.65 11.18 -7.40
N ASP A 106 11.62 11.93 -7.90
CA ASP A 106 12.09 13.19 -7.29
C ASP A 106 12.47 13.04 -5.80
N GLY A 107 13.10 11.93 -5.43
CA GLY A 107 13.48 11.61 -4.04
C GLY A 107 12.31 11.22 -3.13
N LYS A 108 11.10 11.11 -3.66
CA LYS A 108 9.90 10.62 -2.95
C LYS A 108 9.57 9.20 -3.40
N LEU A 109 9.02 8.41 -2.50
CA LEU A 109 8.52 7.07 -2.80
C LEU A 109 7.01 7.15 -3.06
N ILE A 110 6.60 6.93 -4.30
CA ILE A 110 5.19 6.88 -4.71
C ILE A 110 4.74 5.43 -4.66
N LEU A 111 3.73 5.15 -3.86
CA LEU A 111 3.04 3.86 -3.76
C LEU A 111 1.67 3.99 -4.43
N THR A 112 1.46 3.24 -5.51
CA THR A 112 0.18 3.13 -6.21
C THR A 112 -0.43 1.76 -5.92
N LEU A 113 -1.62 1.73 -5.31
CA LEU A 113 -2.40 0.52 -5.08
C LEU A 113 -3.55 0.46 -6.07
N THR A 114 -3.69 -0.66 -6.77
CA THR A 114 -4.77 -0.90 -7.72
C THR A 114 -5.49 -2.18 -7.34
N MET A 115 -6.82 -2.13 -7.26
CA MET A 115 -7.66 -3.30 -7.02
C MET A 115 -8.94 -3.16 -7.85
N GLY A 116 -9.07 -3.97 -8.90
CA GLY A 116 -10.12 -3.80 -9.90
C GLY A 116 -10.09 -2.41 -10.51
N ASN A 117 -11.19 -1.65 -10.39
CA ASN A 117 -11.33 -0.31 -10.97
C ASN A 117 -10.90 0.81 -10.00
N VAL A 118 -10.42 0.47 -8.80
CA VAL A 118 -10.06 1.43 -7.76
C VAL A 118 -8.54 1.59 -7.72
N VAL A 119 -8.09 2.85 -7.82
CA VAL A 119 -6.68 3.23 -7.72
C VAL A 119 -6.50 4.18 -6.54
N SER A 120 -5.48 3.92 -5.72
CA SER A 120 -5.04 4.77 -4.61
C SER A 120 -3.58 5.12 -4.79
N THR A 121 -3.20 6.36 -4.49
CA THR A 121 -1.80 6.79 -4.55
C THR A 121 -1.40 7.40 -3.22
N ARG A 122 -0.27 6.97 -2.70
CA ARG A 122 0.36 7.47 -1.46
C ARG A 122 1.78 7.91 -1.76
N THR A 123 2.13 9.12 -1.34
CA THR A 123 3.49 9.65 -1.48
C THR A 123 4.17 9.64 -0.13
N TYR A 124 5.34 9.02 -0.06
CA TYR A 124 6.19 8.94 1.11
C TYR A 124 7.43 9.81 0.90
N GLU A 125 7.83 10.49 1.96
CA GLU A 125 9.08 11.24 2.02
C GLU A 125 10.09 10.43 2.82
N LYS A 126 11.36 10.48 2.42
CA LYS A 126 12.44 9.82 3.15
C LYS A 126 12.54 10.47 4.54
N GLY A 127 12.40 9.67 5.58
CA GLY A 127 12.67 10.12 6.95
C GLY A 127 14.16 10.45 7.09
N THR A 128 14.45 11.66 7.54
CA THR A 128 15.80 12.15 7.85
C THR A 128 16.33 11.52 9.13
#